data_AF-A0A3C2BBA8-F1
#
_entry.id   AF-A0A3C2BBA8-F1
#
_cell.length_a   1.000
_cell.length_b   1.000
_cell.length_c   1.000
_cell.angle_alpha   90.00
_cell.angle_beta   90.00
_cell.angle_gamma   90.00
#
_symmetry.space_group_name_H-M   'P 1'
#
loop_
_entity.id
_entity.type
_entity.pdbx_description
1 polymer ?
#
loop_
_entity_poly.entity_id
_entity_poly.type
_entity_poly.pdbx_seq_one_letter_code
_entity_poly.pdbx_strand_id
1 'polypeptide(L)'
;MQTENFYYESIIPTINENLERIKEISGNSSDLLINEFVTGGVNCVLLCCEGMLSTSTITELVLHPITKIFLKEPSGQALFNHIQNNLLLSVDRITVKNYGELFRTVNSGFAVLIADGMDSALAFGVQGYAVRGIDEPSGEANVMGAHEGFSEVVRTNMSLLRRRLKNPVFKMELMVI
;
A
#
# COMPACT_ATOMS: atom_id res chain seq x y z
N MET A 1 -8.04 0.98 25.80
CA MET A 1 -6.66 1.37 26.19
C MET A 1 -5.67 0.30 25.73
N GLN A 2 -5.42 0.17 24.42
CA GLN A 2 -4.40 -0.76 23.88
C GLN A 2 -3.69 -0.21 22.62
N THR A 3 -3.97 1.03 22.24
CA THR A 3 -3.65 1.56 20.91
C THR A 3 -2.30 2.30 20.84
N GLU A 4 -1.48 2.28 21.89
CA GLU A 4 -0.29 3.14 21.96
C GLU A 4 1.06 2.45 21.74
N ASN A 5 1.16 1.12 21.71
CA ASN A 5 2.49 0.46 21.64
C ASN A 5 2.90 -0.12 20.27
N PHE A 6 1.99 -0.23 19.30
CA PHE A 6 2.35 -0.85 18.00
C PHE A 6 3.30 0.02 17.17
N TYR A 7 3.37 1.34 17.41
CA TYR A 7 4.23 2.24 16.64
C TYR A 7 5.71 1.87 16.69
N TYR A 8 6.16 1.27 17.79
CA TYR A 8 7.56 0.86 18.00
C TYR A 8 7.75 -0.65 17.89
N GLU A 9 6.68 -1.39 17.63
CA GLU A 9 6.73 -2.84 17.50
C GLU A 9 7.36 -3.20 16.14
N SER A 10 8.44 -3.99 16.19
CA SER A 10 9.22 -4.37 15.02
C SER A 10 8.48 -5.36 14.14
N ILE A 11 8.76 -5.31 12.84
CA ILE A 11 8.43 -6.39 11.91
C ILE A 11 9.27 -7.61 12.30
N ILE A 12 8.65 -8.77 12.29
CA ILE A 12 9.31 -10.03 12.67
C ILE A 12 9.52 -10.93 11.45
N PRO A 13 10.44 -11.91 11.50
CA PRO A 13 10.72 -12.79 10.36
C PRO A 13 9.57 -13.71 9.92
N THR A 14 8.48 -13.82 10.68
CA THR A 14 7.35 -14.71 10.36
C THR A 14 6.24 -13.95 9.62
N ILE A 15 6.01 -14.27 8.35
CA ILE A 15 5.04 -13.53 7.52
C ILE A 15 3.59 -13.62 8.03
N ASN A 16 3.16 -14.80 8.49
CA ASN A 16 1.80 -15.03 8.95
C ASN A 16 1.46 -14.19 10.19
N GLU A 17 2.39 -14.12 11.15
CA GLU A 17 2.23 -13.31 12.35
C GLU A 17 2.17 -11.81 12.02
N ASN A 18 3.02 -11.33 11.10
CA ASN A 18 2.93 -9.94 10.63
C ASN A 18 1.56 -9.65 10.00
N LEU A 19 1.03 -10.58 9.19
CA LEU A 19 -0.25 -10.41 8.51
C LEU A 19 -1.42 -10.37 9.49
N GLU A 20 -1.45 -11.22 10.51
CA GLU A 20 -2.43 -11.16 11.60
C GLU A 20 -2.35 -9.82 12.34
N ARG A 21 -1.13 -9.39 12.67
CA ARG A 21 -0.89 -8.13 13.38
C ARG A 21 -1.32 -6.90 12.56
N ILE A 22 -1.05 -6.90 11.26
CA ILE A 22 -1.49 -5.83 10.34
C ILE A 22 -3.02 -5.78 10.27
N LYS A 23 -3.69 -6.92 10.17
CA LYS A 23 -5.16 -7.00 10.16
C LYS A 23 -5.76 -6.49 11.47
N GLU A 24 -5.15 -6.82 12.61
CA GLU A 24 -5.54 -6.31 13.92
C GLU A 24 -5.40 -4.79 14.02
N ILE A 25 -4.22 -4.23 13.69
CA ILE A 25 -3.94 -2.79 13.81
C ILE A 25 -4.81 -1.97 12.85
N SER A 26 -4.96 -2.42 11.61
CA SER A 26 -5.79 -1.73 10.60
C SER A 26 -7.29 -1.92 10.82
N GLY A 27 -7.69 -2.82 11.71
CA GLY A 27 -9.08 -3.18 11.96
C GLY A 27 -9.81 -3.73 10.73
N ASN A 28 -9.11 -4.27 9.73
CA ASN A 28 -9.65 -4.64 8.42
C ASN A 28 -10.27 -3.44 7.66
N SER A 29 -9.57 -2.31 7.62
CA SER A 29 -9.99 -1.15 6.83
C SER A 29 -10.17 -1.52 5.35
N SER A 30 -11.29 -1.08 4.75
CA SER A 30 -11.72 -1.50 3.40
C SER A 30 -10.84 -1.00 2.26
N ASP A 31 -10.00 0.01 2.51
CA ASP A 31 -9.05 0.58 1.56
C ASP A 31 -7.63 0.01 1.68
N LEU A 32 -7.34 -0.83 2.66
CA LEU A 32 -6.04 -1.49 2.76
C LEU A 32 -6.06 -2.78 1.94
N LEU A 33 -5.33 -2.79 0.83
CA LEU A 33 -5.13 -3.97 0.00
C LEU A 33 -3.97 -4.79 0.55
N ILE A 34 -4.24 -6.07 0.82
CA ILE A 34 -3.27 -7.06 1.29
C ILE A 34 -3.22 -8.17 0.23
N ASN A 35 -2.14 -8.22 -0.54
CA ASN A 35 -1.97 -9.20 -1.62
C ASN A 35 -0.86 -10.19 -1.26
N GLU A 36 -1.25 -11.43 -0.95
CA GLU A 36 -0.34 -12.56 -0.71
C GLU A 36 0.09 -13.20 -2.03
N PHE A 37 1.38 -13.47 -2.20
CA PHE A 37 1.93 -14.12 -3.40
C PHE A 37 3.29 -14.78 -3.11
N VAL A 38 3.78 -15.56 -4.07
CA VAL A 38 5.11 -16.20 -3.97
C VAL A 38 6.00 -15.67 -5.09
N THR A 39 7.25 -15.33 -4.76
CA THR A 39 8.26 -14.93 -5.74
C THR A 39 9.64 -15.43 -5.34
N GLY A 40 10.46 -15.87 -6.31
CA GLY A 40 11.79 -16.43 -6.01
C GLY A 40 11.77 -17.63 -5.05
N GLY A 41 10.62 -18.30 -4.90
CA GLY A 41 10.40 -19.37 -3.92
C GLY A 41 10.13 -18.90 -2.48
N VAL A 42 9.87 -17.61 -2.26
CA VAL A 42 9.64 -16.99 -0.95
C VAL A 42 8.21 -16.44 -0.86
N ASN A 43 7.51 -16.73 0.23
CA ASN A 43 6.20 -16.17 0.51
C ASN A 43 6.31 -14.67 0.78
N CYS A 44 5.43 -13.89 0.17
CA CYS A 44 5.45 -12.44 0.23
C CYS A 44 4.05 -11.86 0.40
N VAL A 45 3.99 -10.65 0.97
CA VAL A 45 2.78 -9.84 1.10
C VAL A 45 3.08 -8.45 0.56
N LEU A 46 2.26 -7.98 -0.37
CA LEU A 46 2.28 -6.59 -0.84
C LEU A 46 1.09 -5.82 -0.24
N LEU A 47 1.42 -4.75 0.49
CA LEU A 47 0.48 -3.85 1.14
C LEU A 47 0.40 -2.53 0.39
N CYS A 48 -0.81 -2.03 0.16
CA CYS A 48 -1.01 -0.70 -0.40
C CYS A 48 -2.42 -0.17 -0.09
N CYS A 49 -2.60 1.16 -0.09
CA CYS A 49 -3.93 1.75 0.05
C CYS A 49 -4.57 1.99 -1.32
N GLU A 50 -5.80 1.52 -1.48
CA GLU A 50 -6.58 1.74 -2.69
C GLU A 50 -6.83 3.25 -2.90
N GLY A 51 -6.75 3.69 -4.15
CA GLY A 51 -6.84 5.12 -4.49
C GLY A 51 -5.63 5.95 -4.07
N MET A 52 -4.62 5.34 -3.43
CA MET A 52 -3.36 6.01 -3.08
C MET A 52 -2.21 5.78 -4.08
N LEU A 53 -2.47 5.00 -5.12
CA LEU A 53 -1.48 4.51 -6.07
C LEU A 53 -2.03 4.54 -7.49
N SER A 54 -1.12 4.56 -8.46
CA SER A 54 -1.47 4.39 -9.87
C SER A 54 -1.41 2.89 -10.20
N THR A 55 -2.55 2.32 -10.59
CA THR A 55 -2.65 0.88 -10.92
C THR A 55 -1.73 0.48 -12.07
N SER A 56 -1.57 1.34 -13.08
CA SER A 56 -0.63 1.08 -14.18
C SER A 56 0.82 1.13 -13.68
N THR A 57 1.16 2.13 -12.88
CA THR A 57 2.52 2.31 -12.33
C THR A 57 2.94 1.16 -11.42
N ILE A 58 2.09 0.73 -10.48
CA ILE A 58 2.42 -0.42 -9.61
C ILE A 58 2.55 -1.71 -10.42
N THR A 59 1.73 -1.89 -11.46
CA THR A 59 1.77 -3.10 -12.28
C THR A 59 3.08 -3.19 -13.06
N GLU A 60 3.46 -2.10 -13.74
CA GLU A 60 4.66 -2.06 -14.58
C GLU A 60 5.95 -2.03 -13.78
N LEU A 61 6.01 -1.22 -12.72
CA LEU A 61 7.25 -0.98 -11.98
C LEU A 61 7.48 -1.97 -10.84
N VAL A 62 6.43 -2.60 -10.29
CA VAL A 62 6.54 -3.44 -9.09
C VAL A 62 6.07 -4.86 -9.36
N LEU A 63 4.82 -5.08 -9.79
CA LEU A 63 4.25 -6.43 -9.91
C LEU A 63 4.92 -7.26 -11.00
N HIS A 64 5.07 -6.72 -12.22
CA HIS A 64 5.68 -7.44 -13.33
C HIS A 64 7.15 -7.84 -13.07
N PRO A 65 8.03 -6.96 -12.55
CA PRO A 65 9.41 -7.34 -12.26
C PRO A 65 9.52 -8.32 -11.09
N ILE A 66 8.77 -8.09 -10.00
CA ILE A 66 8.87 -8.94 -8.80
C ILE A 66 8.41 -10.37 -9.09
N THR A 67 7.32 -10.56 -9.86
CA THR A 67 6.81 -11.91 -10.16
C THR A 67 7.74 -12.75 -11.05
N LYS A 68 8.74 -12.13 -11.69
CA LYS A 68 9.69 -12.81 -12.58
C LYS A 68 11.01 -13.19 -11.88
N ILE A 69 11.14 -12.94 -10.58
CA ILE A 69 12.37 -13.24 -9.85
C ILE A 69 12.52 -14.75 -9.71
N PHE A 70 13.69 -15.25 -10.07
CA PHE A 70 14.13 -16.62 -9.83
C PHE A 70 15.40 -16.59 -8.95
N LEU A 71 15.38 -17.35 -7.85
CA LEU A 71 16.51 -17.48 -6.94
C LEU A 71 16.97 -18.94 -6.94
N LYS A 72 18.28 -19.16 -7.00
CA LYS A 72 18.87 -20.51 -6.90
C LYS A 72 18.65 -21.12 -5.52
N GLU A 73 18.75 -20.30 -4.47
CA GLU A 73 18.55 -20.67 -3.07
C GLU A 73 17.53 -19.69 -2.46
N PRO A 74 16.25 -20.08 -2.36
CA PRO A 74 15.19 -19.21 -1.86
C PRO A 74 15.43 -18.80 -0.40
N SER A 75 15.48 -17.49 -0.15
CA SER A 75 15.44 -16.89 1.18
C SER A 75 14.98 -15.45 1.08
N GLY A 76 14.34 -14.93 2.13
CA GLY A 76 13.95 -13.51 2.21
C GLY A 76 15.14 -12.58 1.96
N GLN A 77 16.31 -12.91 2.53
CA GLN A 77 17.53 -12.11 2.34
C GLN A 77 18.02 -12.13 0.90
N ALA A 78 18.04 -13.29 0.23
CA ALA A 78 18.41 -13.37 -1.18
C ALA A 78 17.43 -12.61 -2.08
N LEU A 79 16.13 -12.67 -1.77
CA LEU A 79 15.10 -11.91 -2.46
C LEU A 79 15.30 -10.40 -2.31
N PHE A 80 15.46 -9.91 -1.08
CA PHE A 80 15.68 -8.47 -0.83
C PHE A 80 16.96 -7.98 -1.49
N ASN A 81 18.05 -8.74 -1.38
CA ASN A 81 19.31 -8.42 -2.06
C ASN A 81 19.14 -8.36 -3.57
N HIS A 82 18.39 -9.30 -4.17
CA HIS A 82 18.14 -9.29 -5.60
C HIS A 82 17.32 -8.06 -6.02
N ILE A 83 16.26 -7.73 -5.27
CA ILE A 83 15.43 -6.56 -5.53
C ILE A 83 16.23 -5.26 -5.43
N GLN A 84 17.04 -5.11 -4.38
CA GLN A 84 17.80 -3.88 -4.14
C GLN A 84 18.92 -3.69 -5.17
N ASN A 85 19.62 -4.76 -5.56
CA ASN A 85 20.81 -4.66 -6.40
C ASN A 85 20.52 -4.78 -7.90
N ASN A 86 19.46 -5.51 -8.29
CA ASN A 86 19.23 -5.86 -9.70
C ASN A 86 17.95 -5.28 -10.29
N LEU A 87 17.01 -4.82 -9.46
CA LEU A 87 15.74 -4.27 -9.94
C LEU A 87 15.68 -2.77 -9.70
N LEU A 88 15.20 -2.04 -10.71
CA LEU A 88 14.93 -0.61 -10.59
C LEU A 88 13.43 -0.31 -10.39
N LEU A 89 12.86 -0.84 -9.30
CA LEU A 89 11.40 -0.80 -9.07
C LEU A 89 10.84 0.61 -8.80
N SER A 90 11.63 1.50 -8.20
CA SER A 90 11.26 2.90 -7.97
C SER A 90 12.51 3.74 -7.71
N VAL A 91 12.36 5.06 -7.90
CA VAL A 91 13.38 6.06 -7.52
C VAL A 91 13.46 6.19 -6.00
N ASP A 92 12.30 6.19 -5.33
CA ASP A 92 12.22 6.24 -3.88
C ASP A 92 12.04 4.84 -3.29
N ARG A 93 13.03 4.38 -2.53
CA ARG A 93 13.07 3.07 -1.87
C ARG A 93 13.44 3.23 -0.42
N ILE A 94 12.60 2.71 0.45
CA ILE A 94 12.75 2.85 1.89
C ILE A 94 12.67 1.47 2.51
N THR A 95 13.55 1.18 3.47
CA THR A 95 13.42 0.00 4.33
C THR A 95 12.66 0.40 5.59
N VAL A 96 11.62 -0.37 5.90
CA VAL A 96 10.74 -0.17 7.05
C VAL A 96 11.02 -1.26 8.08
N LYS A 97 11.11 -0.90 9.37
CA LYS A 97 11.47 -1.86 10.44
C LYS A 97 10.39 -2.08 11.50
N ASN A 98 9.40 -1.20 11.59
CA ASN A 98 8.33 -1.30 12.59
C ASN A 98 6.96 -0.98 11.97
N TYR A 99 5.88 -1.37 12.66
CA TYR A 99 4.52 -1.17 12.16
C TYR A 99 4.15 0.31 12.03
N GLY A 100 4.66 1.17 12.91
CA GLY A 100 4.41 2.62 12.81
C GLY A 100 4.89 3.21 11.49
N GLU A 101 6.14 2.90 11.11
CA GLU A 101 6.73 3.27 9.82
C GLU A 101 6.00 2.61 8.66
N LEU A 102 5.63 1.33 8.78
CA LEU A 102 4.90 0.58 7.76
C LEU A 102 3.60 1.29 7.39
N PHE A 103 2.75 1.56 8.38
CA PHE A 103 1.47 2.21 8.13
C PHE A 103 1.63 3.65 7.67
N ARG A 104 2.61 4.41 8.21
CA ARG A 104 2.90 5.76 7.73
C ARG A 104 3.27 5.76 6.24
N THR A 105 4.01 4.74 5.81
CA THR A 105 4.52 4.58 4.44
C THR A 105 3.40 4.15 3.49
N VAL A 106 2.62 3.15 3.86
CA VAL A 106 1.41 2.72 3.13
C VAL A 106 0.41 3.87 2.99
N ASN A 107 0.11 4.60 4.08
CA ASN A 107 -0.78 5.76 4.09
C ASN A 107 -0.21 6.97 3.34
N SER A 108 1.05 6.91 2.90
CA SER A 108 1.66 7.90 2.02
C SER A 108 1.64 7.45 0.56
N GLY A 109 1.03 6.32 0.21
CA GLY A 109 0.90 5.83 -1.17
C GLY A 109 2.09 5.04 -1.68
N PHE A 110 2.88 4.46 -0.79
CA PHE A 110 3.88 3.47 -1.16
C PHE A 110 3.26 2.08 -1.21
N ALA A 111 3.79 1.23 -2.09
CA ALA A 111 3.58 -0.21 -2.02
C ALA A 111 4.66 -0.81 -1.11
N VAL A 112 4.25 -1.54 -0.07
CA VAL A 112 5.16 -2.11 0.93
C VAL A 112 5.17 -3.63 0.82
N LEU A 113 6.35 -4.20 0.56
CA LEU A 113 6.60 -5.62 0.42
C LEU A 113 7.22 -6.20 1.70
N ILE A 114 6.55 -7.20 2.26
CA ILE A 114 7.08 -8.07 3.31
C ILE A 114 7.43 -9.41 2.67
N ALA A 115 8.58 -9.97 3.01
CA ALA A 115 8.99 -11.31 2.62
C ALA A 115 9.22 -12.18 3.85
N ASP A 116 8.87 -13.46 3.75
CA ASP A 116 9.09 -14.42 4.82
C ASP A 116 10.59 -14.59 5.10
N GLY A 117 10.93 -14.68 6.39
CA GLY A 117 12.30 -14.69 6.89
C GLY A 117 12.96 -13.31 7.04
N MET A 118 12.24 -12.20 6.79
CA MET A 118 12.77 -10.84 6.95
C MET A 118 12.15 -10.09 8.14
N ASP A 119 12.99 -9.43 8.92
CA ASP A 119 12.64 -8.54 10.03
C ASP A 119 12.39 -7.08 9.59
N SER A 120 12.18 -6.89 8.29
CA SER A 120 11.99 -5.59 7.66
C SER A 120 11.18 -5.72 6.38
N ALA A 121 10.68 -4.60 5.88
CA ALA A 121 9.93 -4.50 4.64
C ALA A 121 10.58 -3.51 3.67
N LEU A 122 10.37 -3.73 2.37
CA LEU A 122 10.78 -2.80 1.32
C LEU A 122 9.58 -1.98 0.88
N ALA A 123 9.73 -0.66 0.82
CA ALA A 123 8.71 0.24 0.30
C ALA A 123 9.14 0.82 -1.04
N PHE A 124 8.20 0.82 -2.00
CA PHE A 124 8.39 1.35 -3.34
C PHE A 124 7.45 2.53 -3.59
N GLY A 125 8.03 3.69 -3.92
CA GLY A 125 7.28 4.86 -4.32
C GLY A 125 6.56 4.62 -5.65
N VAL A 126 5.26 4.34 -5.58
CA VAL A 126 4.35 4.20 -6.74
C VAL A 126 3.20 5.20 -6.69
N GLN A 127 3.44 6.29 -5.96
CA GLN A 127 2.54 7.41 -5.80
C GLN A 127 2.21 7.98 -7.17
N GLY A 128 0.92 7.97 -7.49
CA GLY A 128 0.42 8.40 -8.78
C GLY A 128 -1.09 8.40 -8.65
N TYR A 129 -1.64 9.51 -8.22
CA TYR A 129 -3.07 9.65 -8.01
C TYR A 129 -3.63 10.29 -9.27
N ALA A 130 -4.88 9.98 -9.63
CA ALA A 130 -5.55 10.74 -10.68
C ALA A 130 -5.70 12.19 -10.20
N VAL A 131 -4.73 13.04 -10.53
CA VAL A 131 -4.87 14.50 -10.44
C VAL A 131 -5.72 14.89 -11.64
N ARG A 132 -7.04 14.82 -11.51
CA ARG A 132 -7.84 15.72 -12.34
C ARG A 132 -7.44 17.11 -11.91
N GLY A 133 -7.00 17.94 -12.86
CA GLY A 133 -6.64 19.33 -12.60
C GLY A 133 -7.71 19.93 -11.70
N ILE A 134 -7.29 20.51 -10.59
CA ILE A 134 -8.18 21.31 -9.75
C ILE A 134 -8.42 22.56 -10.58
N ASP A 135 -9.36 22.51 -11.51
CA ASP A 135 -9.96 23.71 -12.05
C ASP A 135 -10.85 24.26 -10.93
N GLU A 136 -10.56 25.49 -10.51
CA GLU A 136 -11.44 26.25 -9.62
C GLU A 136 -12.87 26.18 -10.18
N PRO A 137 -13.89 25.96 -9.34
CA PRO A 137 -15.25 25.86 -9.82
C PRO A 137 -15.63 27.21 -10.44
N SER A 138 -15.63 27.27 -11.77
CA SER A 138 -16.22 28.38 -12.50
C SER A 138 -17.72 28.36 -12.21
N GLY A 139 -18.22 29.53 -11.79
CA GLY A 139 -19.52 29.71 -11.17
C GLY A 139 -20.70 29.13 -11.94
N GLU A 140 -21.74 28.84 -11.17
CA GLU A 140 -23.05 28.34 -11.59
C GLU A 140 -23.57 28.94 -12.90
N ALA A 141 -23.89 28.09 -13.87
CA ALA A 141 -25.25 27.91 -14.39
C ALA A 141 -25.23 27.01 -15.64
N ASN A 142 -25.72 25.77 -15.55
CA ASN A 142 -26.68 25.28 -16.54
C ASN A 142 -27.37 23.97 -16.13
N VAL A 143 -28.69 24.01 -16.29
CA VAL A 143 -29.63 22.91 -16.18
C VAL A 143 -29.73 22.23 -17.55
N MET A 144 -29.33 20.96 -17.67
CA MET A 144 -29.99 19.90 -18.46
C MET A 144 -29.12 18.63 -18.55
N GLY A 145 -29.71 17.47 -18.21
CA GLY A 145 -29.28 16.15 -18.71
C GLY A 145 -28.67 15.20 -17.67
N ALA A 146 -29.39 14.13 -17.33
CA ALA A 146 -28.88 13.00 -16.57
C ALA A 146 -27.77 12.29 -17.36
N HIS A 147 -26.55 12.19 -16.78
CA HIS A 147 -25.65 11.02 -16.88
C HIS A 147 -24.27 11.16 -16.19
N GLU A 148 -23.96 12.24 -15.48
CA GLU A 148 -22.65 12.36 -14.79
C GLU A 148 -22.72 12.59 -13.27
N GLY A 149 -23.90 12.46 -12.66
CA GLY A 149 -24.04 12.49 -11.21
C GLY A 149 -23.85 11.09 -10.63
N PHE A 150 -22.70 10.81 -9.99
CA PHE A 150 -22.41 9.76 -8.98
C PHE A 150 -20.96 9.23 -9.05
N SER A 151 -20.09 9.71 -9.95
CA SER A 151 -18.73 9.17 -10.10
C SER A 151 -17.62 10.00 -9.46
N GLU A 152 -17.89 10.93 -8.54
CA GLU A 152 -16.89 11.23 -7.52
C GLU A 152 -16.85 10.00 -6.60
N VAL A 153 -16.09 9.00 -7.06
CA VAL A 153 -16.01 7.66 -6.48
C VAL A 153 -15.68 7.81 -5.00
N VAL A 154 -16.46 7.18 -4.10
CA VAL A 154 -16.21 7.15 -2.65
C VAL A 154 -14.72 6.94 -2.32
N ARG A 155 -14.04 6.13 -3.15
CA ARG A 155 -12.59 5.86 -3.13
C ARG A 155 -11.69 7.10 -3.22
N THR A 156 -12.05 8.11 -4.03
CA THR A 156 -11.32 9.38 -4.11
C THR A 156 -11.39 10.14 -2.80
N ASN A 157 -12.57 10.19 -2.17
CA ASN A 157 -12.73 10.85 -0.87
C ASN A 157 -12.00 10.10 0.24
N MET A 158 -12.01 8.77 0.20
CA MET A 158 -11.23 7.92 1.10
C MET A 158 -9.72 8.22 0.99
N SER A 159 -9.17 8.35 -0.23
CA SER A 159 -7.75 8.66 -0.41
C SER A 159 -7.38 10.08 0.08
N LEU A 160 -8.25 11.07 -0.12
CA LEU A 160 -8.08 12.41 0.45
C LEU A 160 -8.05 12.40 1.99
N LEU A 161 -8.97 11.65 2.62
CA LEU A 161 -8.98 11.47 4.06
C LEU A 161 -7.71 10.79 4.55
N ARG A 162 -7.25 9.74 3.86
CA ARG A 162 -6.02 9.01 4.21
C ARG A 162 -4.77 9.89 4.11
N ARG A 163 -4.70 10.78 3.10
CA ARG A 163 -3.62 11.77 2.95
C ARG A 163 -3.56 12.76 4.12
N ARG A 164 -4.72 13.21 4.59
CA ARG A 164 -4.84 14.16 5.71
C ARG A 164 -4.64 13.48 7.06
N LEU A 165 -5.20 12.29 7.22
CA LEU A 165 -5.20 11.48 8.45
C LEU A 165 -4.30 10.26 8.25
N LYS A 166 -2.98 10.48 8.35
CA LYS A 166 -1.96 9.42 8.28
C LYS A 166 -1.92 8.55 9.55
N ASN A 167 -3.07 8.23 10.10
CA ASN A 167 -3.21 7.43 11.31
C ASN A 167 -3.53 5.97 10.94
N PRO A 168 -2.69 4.98 11.32
CA PRO A 168 -2.95 3.55 11.12
C PRO A 168 -4.29 3.06 11.64
N VAL A 169 -4.80 3.64 12.74
CA VAL A 169 -6.07 3.20 13.35
C VAL A 169 -7.29 3.96 12.83
N PHE A 170 -7.08 4.87 11.88
CA PHE A 170 -8.20 5.43 11.11
C PHE A 170 -8.78 4.33 10.23
N LYS A 171 -10.02 3.93 10.50
CA LYS A 171 -10.71 2.85 9.78
C LYS A 171 -11.81 3.43 8.89
N MET A 172 -11.89 2.93 7.67
CA MET A 172 -13.02 3.21 6.77
C MET A 172 -13.74 1.90 6.42
N GLU A 173 -15.06 1.90 6.53
CA GLU A 173 -15.94 0.77 6.21
C GLU A 173 -16.91 1.17 5.09
N LEU A 174 -17.01 0.33 4.06
CA LEU A 174 -18.01 0.45 3.01
C LEU A 174 -19.21 -0.43 3.34
N MET A 175 -20.42 0.14 3.27
CA MET A 175 -21.67 -0.57 3.52
C MET A 175 -22.59 -0.44 2.30
N VAL A 176 -23.30 -1.52 1.97
CA VAL A 176 -24.43 -1.50 1.02
C VAL A 176 -25.69 -1.49 1.86
N ILE A 177 -26.52 -0.46 1.67
CA ILE A 177 -27.80 -0.26 2.40
C ILE A 177 -28.95 -0.70 1.50
#